data_AF-A0AAD7DIU0-F1
#
_entry.id   AF-A0AAD7DIU0-F1
#
_cell.length_a   1.000
_cell.length_b   1.000
_cell.length_c   1.000
_cell.angle_alpha   90.00
_cell.angle_beta   90.00
_cell.angle_gamma   90.00
#
_symmetry.space_group_name_H-M   'P 1'
#
loop_
_entity.id
_entity.type
_entity.pdbx_description
1 polymer ?
#
loop_
_entity_poly.entity_id
_entity_poly.type
_entity_poly.pdbx_seq_one_letter_code
_entity_poly.pdbx_strand_id
1 'polypeptide(L)' 'QRTIYDRIIFISSLENPPPSHVDGRAGRGKTFVLYPVIGALHKLDQIILLSASSAFAAKNYPGGRTTHSLYGI' A
#
# COMPACT_ATOMS: atom_id res chain seq x y z
N GLN A 1 -12.45 -8.73 0.28
CA GLN A 1 -11.01 -8.37 0.34
C GLN A 1 -10.25 -8.89 -0.87
N ARG A 2 -10.43 -10.16 -1.29
CA ARG A 2 -9.84 -10.71 -2.54
C ARG A 2 -10.08 -9.85 -3.79
N THR A 3 -11.31 -9.39 -4.04
CA THR A 3 -11.63 -8.51 -5.17
C THR A 3 -10.83 -7.19 -5.17
N ILE A 4 -10.56 -6.63 -3.99
CA ILE A 4 -9.76 -5.40 -3.85
C ILE A 4 -8.30 -5.73 -4.15
N TYR A 5 -7.78 -6.82 -3.60
CA TYR A 5 -6.42 -7.30 -3.89
C TYR A 5 -6.21 -7.51 -5.39
N ASP A 6 -7.08 -8.30 -6.04
CA ASP A 6 -6.98 -8.61 -7.47
C ASP A 6 -6.99 -7.33 -8.31
N ARG A 7 -7.83 -6.35 -7.92
CA ARG A 7 -7.92 -5.06 -8.61
C ARG A 7 -6.68 -4.19 -8.41
N ILE A 8 -6.08 -4.17 -7.22
CA ILE A 8 -4.82 -3.46 -6.98
C ILE A 8 -3.70 -4.07 -7.81
N ILE A 9 -3.54 -5.40 -7.80
CA ILE A 9 -2.52 -6.09 -8.60
C ILE A 9 -2.70 -5.82 -10.08
N PHE A 10 -3.94 -5.88 -10.59
CA PHE A 10 -4.23 -5.55 -11.97
C PHE A 10 -3.81 -4.11 -12.32
N ILE A 11 -4.21 -3.12 -11.49
CA ILE A 11 -3.83 -1.72 -11.70
C ILE A 11 -2.31 -1.56 -11.68
N SER A 12 -1.60 -2.17 -10.73
CA SER A 12 -0.14 -2.13 -10.64
C SER A 12 0.59 -2.73 -11.84
N SER A 13 -0.07 -3.59 -12.63
CA SER A 13 0.51 -4.18 -13.85
C SER A 13 0.35 -3.32 -15.11
N LEU A 14 -0.43 -2.23 -15.04
CA LEU A 14 -0.57 -1.30 -16.16
C LEU A 14 0.74 -0.53 -16.37
N GLU A 15 1.07 -0.21 -17.63
CA GLU A 15 2.24 0.59 -17.97
C GLU A 15 2.22 1.98 -17.31
N ASN A 16 1.02 2.58 -17.22
CA ASN A 16 0.77 3.88 -16.60
C ASN A 16 -0.40 3.77 -15.62
N PRO A 17 -0.17 3.27 -14.39
CA PRO A 17 -1.24 3.02 -13.43
C PRO A 17 -1.80 4.35 -12.91
N PRO A 18 -3.14 4.57 -12.94
CA PRO A 18 -3.73 5.77 -12.37
C PRO A 18 -3.65 5.77 -10.84
N PRO A 19 -3.56 6.96 -10.20
CA PRO A 19 -3.74 7.07 -8.76
C PRO A 19 -5.05 6.41 -8.33
N SER A 20 -4.97 5.53 -7.34
CA SER A 20 -6.09 4.71 -6.90
C SER A 20 -6.35 4.89 -5.41
N HIS A 21 -7.62 4.96 -5.02
CA HIS A 21 -8.04 5.09 -3.64
C HIS A 21 -8.89 3.90 -3.21
N VAL A 22 -8.55 3.30 -2.06
CA VAL A 22 -9.31 2.21 -1.45
C VAL A 22 -9.96 2.73 -0.19
N ASP A 23 -11.24 3.06 -0.29
CA ASP A 23 -12.02 3.48 0.87
C ASP A 23 -12.55 2.27 1.67
N GLY A 24 -12.76 2.48 2.96
CA GLY A 24 -13.45 1.57 3.83
C GLY A 24 -13.54 2.14 5.24
N ARG A 25 -14.56 1.74 6.00
CA ARG A 25 -14.68 2.17 7.40
C ARG A 25 -13.52 1.63 8.26
N ALA A 26 -13.28 2.26 9.42
CA ALA A 26 -12.35 1.74 10.42
C ALA A 26 -12.68 0.26 10.76
N GLY A 27 -11.65 -0.55 10.99
CA GLY A 27 -11.82 -1.98 11.33
C GLY A 27 -12.19 -2.93 10.19
N ARG A 28 -12.27 -2.47 8.92
CA ARG A 28 -12.61 -3.35 7.77
C ARG A 28 -11.43 -4.11 7.13
N GLY A 29 -10.27 -4.08 7.79
CA GLY A 29 -9.09 -4.83 7.35
C GLY A 29 -8.39 -4.25 6.13
N LYS A 30 -8.46 -2.94 5.90
CA LYS A 30 -7.69 -2.26 4.82
C LYS A 30 -6.19 -2.54 4.93
N THR A 31 -5.64 -2.40 6.14
CA THR A 31 -4.26 -2.76 6.46
C THR A 31 -3.95 -4.22 6.15
N PHE A 32 -4.91 -5.12 6.41
CA PHE A 32 -4.75 -6.55 6.16
C PHE A 32 -4.65 -6.88 4.66
N VAL A 33 -5.36 -6.14 3.80
CA VAL A 33 -5.25 -6.29 2.33
C VAL A 33 -3.92 -5.76 1.80
N LEU A 34 -3.32 -4.76 2.44
CA LEU A 34 -2.06 -4.19 1.97
C LEU A 34 -0.86 -5.14 2.13
N TYR A 35 -0.79 -5.95 3.19
CA TYR A 35 0.33 -6.91 3.35
C TYR A 35 0.50 -7.90 2.17
N PRO A 36 -0.53 -8.62 1.70
CA PRO A 36 -0.37 -9.50 0.56
C PRO A 36 -0.06 -8.73 -0.72
N VAL A 37 -0.57 -7.50 -0.90
CA VAL A 37 -0.18 -6.64 -2.04
C VAL A 37 1.31 -6.33 -2.00
N ILE A 38 1.82 -5.87 -0.85
CA ILE A 38 3.24 -5.56 -0.64
C ILE A 38 4.10 -6.80 -0.91
N GLY A 39 3.71 -7.96 -0.38
CA GLY A 39 4.42 -9.21 -0.60
C GLY A 39 4.42 -9.67 -2.06
N ALA A 40 3.30 -9.49 -2.78
CA ALA A 40 3.22 -9.81 -4.19
C ALA A 40 4.11 -8.89 -5.04
N LEU A 41 4.11 -7.59 -4.77
CA LEU A 41 4.94 -6.61 -5.47
C LEU A 41 6.43 -6.78 -5.18
N HIS A 42 6.81 -7.10 -3.93
CA HIS A 42 8.19 -7.46 -3.59
C HIS A 42 8.66 -8.70 -4.36
N LYS A 43 7.81 -9.71 -4.55
CA LYS A 43 8.14 -10.91 -5.35
C LYS A 43 8.33 -10.61 -6.84
N LEU A 44 7.82 -9.47 -7.32
CA LEU A 44 8.00 -8.98 -8.68
C LEU A 44 9.17 -7.99 -8.79
N ASP A 45 10.05 -7.96 -7.78
CA ASP A 45 11.20 -7.05 -7.65
C ASP A 45 10.84 -5.56 -7.83
N GLN A 46 9.60 -5.19 -7.48
CA GLN A 46 9.17 -3.79 -7.52
C GLN A 46 9.65 -3.03 -6.28
N ILE A 47 10.09 -1.78 -6.48
CA ILE A 47 10.42 -0.87 -5.39
C ILE A 47 9.11 -0.27 -4.85
N ILE A 48 8.82 -0.51 -3.58
CA ILE A 48 7.61 -0.02 -2.93
C ILE A 48 7.95 1.08 -1.92
N LEU A 49 7.28 2.22 -2.05
CA LEU A 49 7.40 3.33 -1.11
C LEU A 49 6.20 3.34 -0.16
N LEU A 50 6.40 2.81 1.05
CA LEU A 50 5.36 2.70 2.06
C LEU A 50 5.34 3.93 2.97
N SER A 51 4.27 4.72 2.85
CA SER A 51 4.07 5.93 3.62
C SER A 51 2.77 5.93 4.41
N ALA A 52 2.77 6.60 5.56
CA ALA A 52 1.56 6.90 6.32
C ALA A 52 1.59 8.33 6.90
N SER A 53 0.42 8.87 7.26
CA SER A 53 0.31 10.22 7.82
C SER A 53 0.88 10.36 9.24
N SER A 54 0.97 9.26 10.01
CA SER A 54 1.48 9.28 11.38
C SER A 54 2.51 8.18 11.62
N ALA A 55 3.40 8.41 12.59
CA ALA A 55 4.40 7.42 12.98
C ALA A 55 3.76 6.11 13.47
N PHE A 56 2.63 6.19 14.16
CA PHE A 56 1.89 5.00 14.61
C PHE A 56 1.33 4.19 13.43
N ALA A 57 0.79 4.86 12.42
CA ALA A 57 0.31 4.17 11.22
C ALA A 57 1.45 3.58 10.38
N ALA A 58 2.58 4.29 10.28
CA ALA A 58 3.77 3.83 9.56
C ALA A 58 4.35 2.55 10.16
N LYS A 59 4.38 2.44 11.50
CA LYS A 59 4.85 1.24 12.23
C LYS A 59 4.08 -0.03 11.91
N ASN A 60 2.87 0.07 11.35
CA ASN A 60 2.13 -1.12 10.91
C ASN A 60 2.77 -1.78 9.69
N TYR A 61 3.61 -1.09 8.92
CA TYR A 61 4.20 -1.64 7.71
C TYR A 61 5.71 -1.87 7.89
N PRO A 62 6.24 -3.02 7.44
CA PRO A 62 7.69 -3.26 7.48
C PRO A 62 8.39 -2.22 6.59
N GLY A 63 9.32 -1.46 7.16
CA GLY A 63 10.00 -0.36 6.46
C GLY A 63 9.14 0.89 6.23
N GLY A 64 7.92 0.95 6.79
CA GLY A 64 7.03 2.10 6.64
C GLY A 64 7.62 3.38 7.25
N ARG A 65 7.47 4.50 6.53
CA ARG A 65 7.87 5.83 6.99
C ARG A 65 6.68 6.77 7.03
N THR A 66 6.82 7.91 7.71
CA THR A 66 5.83 8.97 7.58
C THR A 66 5.98 9.67 6.24
N THR A 67 4.90 10.26 5.71
CA THR A 67 4.97 11.04 4.46
C THR A 67 6.00 12.15 4.55
N HIS A 68 6.05 12.85 5.68
CA HIS A 68 7.07 13.86 5.97
C HIS A 68 8.49 13.30 5.85
N SER A 69 8.79 12.16 6.49
CA SER A 69 10.13 11.56 6.45
C SER A 69 10.48 10.93 5.10
N LEU A 70 9.50 10.42 4.35
CA LEU A 70 9.74 9.73 3.08
C LEU A 70 9.98 10.71 1.94
N TYR A 71 9.22 11.82 1.91
CA TYR A 71 9.27 12.82 0.84
C TYR A 71 9.97 14.12 1.24
N GLY A 72 10.33 14.30 2.52
CA GLY A 72 10.98 15.51 3.02
C GLY A 72 10.06 16.74 3.06
N ILE A 73 8.75 16.52 3.22
CA ILE A 73 7.72 17.57 3.32
C ILE A 73 7.31 17.86 4.75
#